data_AF-A0A3A4L288-F1
#
_entry.id   AF-A0A3A4L288-F1
#
_cell.length_a   1.000
_cell.length_b   1.000
_cell.length_c   1.000
_cell.angle_alpha   90.00
_cell.angle_beta   90.00
_cell.angle_gamma   90.00
#
_symmetry.space_group_name_H-M   'P 1'
#
loop_
_entity.id
_entity.type
_entity.pdbx_description
1 polymer ?
#
loop_
_entity_poly.entity_id
_entity_poly.type
_entity_poly.pdbx_seq_one_letter_code
_entity_poly.pdbx_strand_id
1 'polypeptide(L)' 'MDVLRSDIRELWLIQGRDCTEEPLGLDYDRARFLLTVHGGHGAHCRQYLAAAAYCARQAPR' A
#
# COMPACT_ATOMS: atom_id res chain seq x y z
N MET A 1 7.75 22.12 1.19
CA MET A 1 6.32 22.03 1.59
C MET A 1 5.98 20.55 1.48
N ASP A 2 6.32 19.79 2.52
CA ASP A 2 6.37 18.31 2.49
C ASP A 2 5.49 17.69 3.59
N VAL A 3 4.89 18.55 4.42
CA VAL A 3 4.09 18.18 5.59
C VAL A 3 2.87 17.35 5.16
N LEU A 4 2.11 17.81 4.17
CA LEU A 4 0.93 17.09 3.66
C LEU A 4 1.25 15.67 3.14
N ARG A 5 2.44 15.47 2.56
CA ARG A 5 2.86 14.16 2.06
C ARG A 5 3.26 13.22 3.20
N SER A 6 3.83 13.76 4.27
CA SER A 6 4.10 13.00 5.50
C SER A 6 2.79 12.61 6.21
N ASP A 7 1.83 13.54 6.31
CA ASP A 7 0.53 13.30 6.97
C ASP A 7 -0.24 12.16 6.29
N ILE A 8 -0.27 12.15 4.95
CA ILE A 8 -0.93 11.09 4.17
C ILE A 8 -0.26 9.72 4.40
N ARG A 9 1.08 9.67 4.46
CA ARG A 9 1.80 8.41 4.72
C ARG A 9 1.56 7.90 6.14
N GLU A 10 1.47 8.80 7.13
CA GLU A 10 1.13 8.43 8.49
C GLU A 10 -0.29 7.85 8.58
N LEU A 11 -1.26 8.46 7.90
CA LEU A 11 -2.61 7.91 7.79
C LEU A 11 -2.60 6.50 7.18
N TRP A 12 -1.80 6.28 6.13
CA TRP A 12 -1.65 4.95 5.53
C TRP A 12 -1.00 3.94 6.47
N LEU A 13 -0.05 4.36 7.32
CA LEU A 13 0.51 3.48 8.35
C LEU A 13 -0.54 3.08 9.37
N ILE A 14 -1.39 4.01 9.81
CA ILE A 14 -2.46 3.74 10.78
C ILE A 14 -3.50 2.78 10.19
N GLN A 15 -3.95 3.03 8.96
CA GLN A 15 -4.87 2.15 8.24
C GLN A 15 -4.22 0.81 7.85
N GLY A 16 -2.90 0.78 7.72
CA GLY A 16 -2.10 -0.36 7.30
C GLY A 16 -1.78 -1.37 8.38
N ARG A 17 -2.17 -1.13 9.64
CA ARG A 17 -1.72 -1.94 10.78
C ARG A 17 -2.19 -3.39 10.73
N ASP A 18 -3.41 -3.61 10.26
CA ASP A 18 -3.95 -4.96 10.10
C ASP A 18 -3.58 -5.55 8.74
N CYS A 19 -2.63 -6.49 8.73
CA CYS A 19 -2.15 -7.13 7.52
C CYS A 19 -3.16 -8.09 6.87
N THR A 20 -4.25 -8.43 7.55
CA THR A 20 -5.28 -9.36 7.05
C THR A 20 -6.38 -8.64 6.28
N GLU A 21 -6.52 -7.33 6.49
CA GLU A 21 -7.50 -6.48 5.82
C GLU A 21 -7.07 -6.12 4.39
N GLU A 22 -8.06 -5.88 3.52
CA GLU A 22 -7.83 -5.38 2.17
C GLU A 22 -7.81 -3.84 2.16
N PRO A 23 -6.79 -3.19 1.58
CA PRO A 23 -6.70 -1.73 1.58
C PRO A 23 -7.73 -1.12 0.64
N LEU A 24 -8.56 -0.22 1.19
CA LEU A 24 -9.58 0.53 0.43
C LEU A 24 -8.97 1.74 -0.27
N GLY A 25 -9.52 2.10 -1.45
CA GLY A 25 -9.14 3.32 -2.16
C GLY A 25 -7.65 3.35 -2.55
N LEU A 26 -7.16 2.28 -3.19
CA LEU A 26 -5.81 2.24 -3.73
C LEU A 26 -5.65 3.21 -4.91
N ASP A 27 -4.71 4.14 -4.75
CA ASP A 27 -4.04 4.84 -5.85
C ASP A 27 -2.61 4.30 -6.03
N TYR A 28 -1.92 4.77 -7.07
CA TYR A 28 -0.58 4.30 -7.40
C TYR A 28 0.44 4.59 -6.29
N ASP A 29 0.38 5.75 -5.66
CA ASP A 29 1.32 6.14 -4.59
C ASP A 29 1.12 5.30 -3.33
N ARG A 30 -0.14 5.09 -2.93
CA ARG A 30 -0.51 4.22 -1.81
C ARG A 30 -0.10 2.78 -2.08
N ALA A 31 -0.32 2.26 -3.29
CA ALA A 31 0.08 0.91 -3.64
C ALA A 31 1.62 0.74 -3.55
N ARG A 32 2.39 1.69 -4.10
CA ARG A 32 3.86 1.69 -4.00
C ARG A 32 4.34 1.79 -2.55
N PHE A 33 3.65 2.58 -1.73
CA PHE A 33 3.92 2.68 -0.30
C PHE A 33 3.70 1.34 0.41
N LEU A 34 2.54 0.70 0.21
CA LEU A 34 2.22 -0.58 0.84
C LEU A 34 3.16 -1.70 0.41
N LEU A 35 3.59 -1.73 -0.86
CA LEU A 35 4.62 -2.68 -1.32
C LEU A 35 5.95 -2.51 -0.58
N THR A 36 6.29 -1.27 -0.19
CA THR A 36 7.52 -0.97 0.54
C THR A 36 7.39 -1.36 2.02
N VAL A 37 6.30 -0.96 2.67
CA VAL A 37 6.09 -1.19 4.11
C VAL A 37 5.78 -2.64 4.44
N HIS A 38 4.96 -3.31 3.62
CA HIS A 38 4.53 -4.70 3.87
C HIS A 38 5.34 -5.74 3.10
N GLY A 39 6.39 -5.33 2.38
CA GLY A 39 7.23 -6.23 1.59
C GLY A 39 7.84 -7.38 2.40
N GLY A 40 8.16 -7.14 3.68
CA GLY A 40 8.70 -8.18 4.57
C GLY A 40 7.73 -9.33 4.86
N HIS A 41 6.41 -9.13 4.71
CA HIS A 41 5.41 -10.17 4.93
C HIS A 41 5.11 -10.98 3.66
N GLY A 42 5.33 -10.40 2.49
CA GLY A 42 5.13 -11.05 1.19
C GLY A 42 3.73 -11.65 1.04
N ALA A 43 3.69 -12.91 0.62
CA ALA A 43 2.45 -13.63 0.32
C ALA A 43 1.51 -13.85 1.53
N HIS A 44 1.98 -13.60 2.76
CA HIS A 44 1.15 -13.71 3.96
C HIS A 44 0.41 -12.41 4.32
N CYS A 45 0.60 -11.32 3.57
CA CYS A 45 -0.05 -10.04 3.84
C CYS A 45 -1.06 -9.68 2.76
N ARG A 46 -2.32 -9.51 3.16
CA ARG A 46 -3.41 -9.11 2.26
C ARG A 46 -3.15 -7.73 1.65
N GLN A 47 -2.62 -6.78 2.44
CA GLN A 47 -2.27 -5.45 1.96
C GLN A 47 -1.17 -5.47 0.89
N TYR A 48 -0.12 -6.27 1.10
CA TYR A 48 0.94 -6.45 0.12
C TYR A 48 0.41 -7.04 -1.20
N LEU A 49 -0.39 -8.11 -1.10
CA LEU A 49 -0.96 -8.77 -2.28
C LEU A 49 -1.92 -7.86 -3.06
N ALA A 50 -2.77 -7.10 -2.37
CA ALA A 50 -3.68 -6.15 -3.01
C ALA A 50 -2.91 -5.04 -3.74
N ALA A 51 -1.88 -4.49 -3.13
CA ALA A 51 -1.02 -3.47 -3.74
C ALA A 51 -0.25 -4.03 -4.95
N ALA A 52 0.30 -5.24 -4.85
CA ALA A 52 0.99 -5.91 -5.96
C ALA A 52 0.05 -6.14 -7.15
N ALA A 53 -1.16 -6.64 -6.90
CA ALA A 53 -2.17 -6.87 -7.93
C ALA A 53 -2.61 -5.55 -8.59
N TYR A 54 -2.75 -4.48 -7.81
CA TYR A 54 -3.10 -3.15 -8.32
C TYR A 54 -2.01 -2.57 -9.25
N CYS A 55 -0.74 -2.69 -8.89
CA CYS A 55 0.37 -2.27 -9.74
C CYS A 55 0.49 -3.14 -11.01
N ALA A 56 0.31 -4.46 -10.90
CA ALA A 56 0.38 -5.37 -12.05
C ALA A 56 -0.69 -5.06 -13.10
N ARG A 57 -1.88 -4.62 -12.69
CA ARG A 57 -2.95 -4.18 -13.61
C ARG A 57 -2.65 -2.86 -14.33
N GLN A 58 -1.75 -2.04 -13.79
CA GLN A 58 -1.37 -0.74 -14.37
C GLN A 58 -0.09 -0.79 -15.19
N ALA A 59 0.70 -1.86 -15.09
CA ALA A 59 1.84 -2.03 -15.96
C ALA A 59 1.36 -2.16 -17.42
N PRO A 60 1.90 -1.37 -18.37
CA PRO A 60 1.62 -1.61 -19.78
C PRO A 60 2.02 -3.04 -20.13
N ARG A 61 1.13 -3.75 -20.83
CA ARG A 61 1.36 -5.13 -21.27
C ARG A 61 2.46 -5.23 -22.31
#